data_AF-A0A968A678-F1
#
_entry.id   AF-A0A968A678-F1
#
_cell.length_a   1.000
_cell.length_b   1.000
_cell.length_c   1.000
_cell.angle_alpha   90.00
_cell.angle_beta   90.00
_cell.angle_gamma   90.00
#
_symmetry.space_group_name_H-M   'P 1'
#
loop_
_entity.id
_entity.type
_entity.pdbx_description
1 polymer ?
#
loop_
_entity_poly.entity_id
_entity_poly.type
_entity_poly.pdbx_seq_one_letter_code
_entity_poly.pdbx_strand_id
1 'polypeptide(L)'
;MNAIADEYSDHGVGSIFIYTHEAHPGENYPPLTSMVQKLSHARDLRDVLGVTRPILADTLSGECHRAFGSMPNMNWIFTRSGMPVYKSDWTDARSIQNAVEYFLGVKTRRRSGERLAPFHVERLDFRNQDHDAFYAGLERNGPKAVREIRESFG
;
A
#
# COMPACT_ATOMS: atom_id res chain seq x y z
N MET A 1 5.68 -6.16 3.27
CA MET A 1 4.90 -5.31 4.20
C MET A 1 4.52 -6.00 5.51
N ASN A 2 4.16 -7.30 5.54
CA ASN A 2 3.85 -7.98 6.83
C ASN A 2 5.00 -7.89 7.83
N ALA A 3 6.23 -8.23 7.42
CA ALA A 3 7.41 -8.14 8.29
C ALA A 3 7.58 -6.76 8.96
N ILE A 4 7.43 -5.68 8.18
CA ILE A 4 7.47 -4.30 8.71
C ILE A 4 6.32 -4.06 9.70
N ALA A 5 5.11 -4.49 9.38
CA ALA A 5 3.98 -4.32 10.29
C ALA A 5 4.19 -5.05 11.62
N ASP A 6 4.73 -6.27 11.57
CA ASP A 6 5.02 -7.07 12.76
C ASP A 6 6.14 -6.41 13.58
N GLU A 7 7.26 -6.03 12.95
CA GLU A 7 8.42 -5.39 13.57
C GLU A 7 8.07 -4.08 14.32
N TYR A 8 7.20 -3.25 13.74
CA TYR A 8 6.87 -1.95 14.32
C TYR A 8 5.59 -1.94 15.17
N SER A 9 4.90 -3.08 15.30
CA SER A 9 3.69 -3.20 16.12
C SER A 9 3.95 -2.85 17.59
N ASP A 10 5.02 -3.41 18.16
CA ASP A 10 5.46 -3.16 19.55
C ASP A 10 5.98 -1.73 19.78
N HIS A 11 6.29 -1.01 18.71
CA HIS A 11 6.70 0.40 18.74
C HIS A 11 5.50 1.35 18.69
N GLY A 12 4.27 0.81 18.74
CA GLY A 12 3.04 1.57 18.70
C GLY A 12 2.70 2.10 17.31
N VAL A 13 3.13 1.41 16.25
CA VAL A 13 2.76 1.68 14.86
C VAL A 13 1.70 0.66 14.43
N GLY A 14 0.52 1.15 14.07
CA GLY A 14 -0.53 0.31 13.48
C GLY A 14 -0.37 0.24 11.96
N SER A 15 -0.64 -0.92 11.37
CA SER A 15 -0.65 -1.10 9.91
C SER A 15 -1.98 -1.70 9.47
N ILE A 16 -2.59 -1.11 8.45
CA ILE A 16 -3.80 -1.61 7.81
C ILE A 16 -3.57 -1.68 6.30
N PHE A 17 -4.28 -2.57 5.62
CA PHE A 17 -4.34 -2.63 4.17
C PHE A 17 -5.74 -2.24 3.71
N ILE A 18 -5.84 -1.30 2.77
CA ILE A 18 -7.13 -0.91 2.19
C ILE A 18 -7.26 -1.61 0.84
N TYR A 19 -8.23 -2.52 0.72
CA TYR A 19 -8.56 -3.19 -0.52
C TYR A 19 -9.40 -2.26 -1.42
N THR A 20 -8.82 -1.84 -2.54
CA THR A 20 -9.44 -0.92 -3.51
C THR A 20 -9.97 -1.69 -4.72
N HIS A 21 -9.90 -1.12 -5.94
CA HIS A 21 -10.21 -1.83 -7.18
C HIS A 21 -9.00 -2.62 -7.69
N GLU A 22 -9.26 -3.67 -8.46
CA GLU A 22 -8.22 -4.41 -9.16
C GLU A 22 -7.44 -3.45 -10.07
N ALA A 23 -6.12 -3.39 -9.90
CA ALA A 23 -5.26 -2.57 -10.75
C ALA A 23 -5.26 -3.06 -12.21
N HIS A 24 -5.35 -4.39 -12.38
CA HIS A 24 -5.38 -5.07 -13.68
C HIS A 24 -6.47 -6.14 -13.68
N PRO A 25 -7.76 -5.77 -13.86
CA PRO A 25 -8.85 -6.73 -13.81
C PRO A 25 -8.78 -7.71 -14.99
N GLY A 26 -8.87 -8.99 -14.68
CA GLY A 26 -8.82 -10.10 -15.65
C GLY A 26 -9.97 -11.08 -15.48
N GLU A 27 -9.86 -12.24 -16.10
CA GLU A 27 -10.89 -13.28 -16.07
C GLU A 27 -11.15 -13.83 -14.66
N ASN A 28 -10.09 -13.97 -13.84
CA ASN A 28 -10.18 -14.53 -12.49
C ASN A 28 -10.57 -13.48 -11.45
N TYR A 29 -10.18 -12.23 -11.69
CA TYR A 29 -10.53 -11.08 -10.84
C TYR A 29 -11.09 -9.96 -11.74
N PRO A 30 -12.36 -10.07 -12.17
CA PRO A 30 -12.97 -9.10 -13.06
C PRO A 30 -13.27 -7.79 -12.34
N PRO A 31 -13.63 -6.71 -13.09
CA PRO A 31 -14.01 -5.45 -12.48
C PRO A 31 -15.11 -5.66 -11.42
N LEU A 32 -14.95 -5.00 -10.28
CA LEU A 32 -15.84 -5.17 -9.13
C LEU A 32 -17.21 -4.54 -9.42
N THR A 33 -18.27 -5.33 -9.24
CA THR A 33 -19.67 -4.92 -9.47
C THR A 33 -20.52 -4.95 -8.21
N SER A 34 -20.01 -5.52 -7.11
CA SER A 34 -20.70 -5.57 -5.82
C SER A 34 -19.73 -5.61 -4.63
N MET A 35 -20.21 -5.22 -3.45
CA MET A 35 -19.42 -5.35 -2.21
C MET A 35 -19.18 -6.81 -1.81
N VAL A 36 -20.11 -7.72 -2.12
CA VAL A 36 -19.94 -9.16 -1.85
C VAL A 36 -18.74 -9.70 -2.63
N GLN A 37 -18.65 -9.38 -3.92
CA GLN A 37 -17.51 -9.74 -4.76
C GLN A 37 -16.21 -9.12 -4.24
N LYS A 38 -16.22 -7.81 -3.92
CA LYS A 38 -15.04 -7.11 -3.37
C LYS A 38 -14.52 -7.76 -2.09
N LEU A 39 -15.42 -8.14 -1.18
CA LEU A 39 -15.05 -8.83 0.05
C LEU A 39 -14.56 -10.27 -0.21
N SER A 40 -15.04 -10.94 -1.25
CA SER A 40 -14.48 -12.23 -1.69
C SER A 40 -13.04 -12.06 -2.16
N HIS A 41 -12.81 -11.17 -3.12
CA HIS A 41 -11.46 -10.94 -3.65
C HIS A 41 -10.48 -10.48 -2.57
N ALA A 42 -10.93 -9.65 -1.61
CA ALA A 42 -10.11 -9.24 -0.47
C ALA A 42 -9.68 -10.40 0.43
N ARG A 43 -10.55 -11.42 0.62
CA ARG A 43 -10.21 -12.65 1.35
C ARG A 43 -9.26 -13.52 0.53
N ASP A 44 -9.49 -13.64 -0.78
CA ASP A 44 -8.61 -14.40 -1.65
C ASP A 44 -7.20 -13.78 -1.67
N LEU A 45 -7.08 -12.45 -1.75
CA LEU A 45 -5.80 -11.74 -1.63
C LEU A 45 -5.13 -12.04 -0.28
N ARG A 46 -5.88 -12.03 0.82
CA ARG A 46 -5.36 -12.38 2.16
C ARG A 46 -4.76 -13.77 2.14
N ASP A 47 -5.49 -14.75 1.62
CA ASP A 47 -5.11 -16.16 1.70
C ASP A 47 -3.96 -16.49 0.74
N VAL A 48 -3.98 -15.93 -0.47
CA VAL A 48 -2.95 -16.15 -1.50
C VAL A 48 -1.64 -15.46 -1.16
N LEU A 49 -1.69 -14.21 -0.65
CA LEU A 49 -0.48 -13.44 -0.32
C LEU A 49 -0.08 -13.56 1.16
N GLY A 50 -0.84 -14.30 1.95
CA GLY A 50 -0.62 -14.44 3.39
C GLY A 50 -0.66 -13.11 4.14
N VAL A 51 -1.56 -12.19 3.79
CA VAL A 51 -1.62 -10.87 4.44
C VAL A 51 -2.08 -11.02 5.88
N THR A 52 -1.22 -10.65 6.83
CA THR A 52 -1.50 -10.74 8.28
C THR A 52 -2.11 -9.48 8.86
N ARG A 53 -1.96 -8.35 8.16
CA ARG A 53 -2.48 -7.03 8.57
C ARG A 53 -3.99 -6.99 8.41
N PRO A 54 -4.72 -6.22 9.25
CA PRO A 54 -6.14 -5.96 9.04
C PRO A 54 -6.41 -5.41 7.64
N ILE A 55 -7.36 -6.02 6.93
CA ILE A 55 -7.81 -5.58 5.62
C ILE A 55 -9.15 -4.89 5.77
N LEU A 56 -9.21 -3.62 5.34
CA LEU A 56 -10.45 -2.87 5.19
C LEU A 56 -10.81 -2.80 3.72
N ALA A 57 -12.06 -3.05 3.35
CA ALA A 57 -12.51 -2.85 1.99
C ALA A 57 -12.97 -1.40 1.81
N ASP A 58 -12.44 -0.72 0.79
CA ASP A 58 -12.97 0.57 0.36
C ASP A 58 -14.40 0.40 -0.20
N THR A 59 -15.14 1.50 -0.36
CA THR A 59 -16.45 1.49 -0.98
C THR A 59 -16.39 0.92 -2.40
N LEU A 60 -17.53 0.44 -2.91
CA LEU A 60 -17.59 -0.10 -4.27
C LEU A 60 -17.21 0.96 -5.31
N SER A 61 -17.57 2.22 -5.04
CA SER A 61 -17.21 3.33 -5.90
C SER A 61 -15.75 3.74 -5.76
N GLY A 62 -15.00 3.32 -4.72
CA GLY A 62 -13.58 3.66 -4.57
C GLY A 62 -13.33 5.04 -3.98
N GLU A 63 -14.14 5.46 -3.00
CA GLU A 63 -14.06 6.79 -2.39
C GLU A 63 -12.75 7.03 -1.66
N CYS A 64 -12.29 6.07 -0.86
CA CYS A 64 -10.99 6.19 -0.19
C CYS A 64 -9.85 6.21 -1.21
N HIS A 65 -9.86 5.30 -2.18
CA HIS A 65 -8.81 5.24 -3.21
C HIS A 65 -8.66 6.57 -3.94
N ARG A 66 -9.77 7.21 -4.34
CA ARG A 66 -9.77 8.53 -4.95
C ARG A 66 -9.29 9.63 -4.02
N ALA A 67 -9.78 9.66 -2.79
CA ALA A 67 -9.42 10.69 -1.82
C ALA A 67 -7.91 10.71 -1.49
N PHE A 68 -7.25 9.55 -1.56
CA PHE A 68 -5.84 9.39 -1.19
C PHE A 68 -4.87 9.40 -2.39
N GLY A 69 -5.37 9.53 -3.63
CA GLY A 69 -4.54 9.83 -4.81
C GLY A 69 -4.67 8.87 -5.99
N SER A 70 -5.52 7.85 -5.93
CA SER A 70 -5.83 6.91 -7.01
C SER A 70 -4.65 6.11 -7.58
N MET A 71 -3.46 6.17 -6.96
CA MET A 71 -2.30 5.42 -7.45
C MET A 71 -2.41 3.93 -7.06
N PRO A 72 -1.93 3.02 -7.92
CA PRO A 72 -1.86 1.60 -7.60
C PRO A 72 -0.89 1.35 -6.43
N ASN A 73 -1.33 0.59 -5.43
CA ASN A 73 -0.49 0.14 -4.31
C ASN A 73 0.25 1.27 -3.55
N MET A 74 -0.39 2.45 -3.43
CA MET A 74 0.14 3.62 -2.72
C MET A 74 0.14 3.46 -1.19
N ASN A 75 0.94 4.27 -0.49
CA ASN A 75 1.07 4.23 0.97
C ASN A 75 0.97 5.61 1.60
N TRP A 76 0.42 5.64 2.80
CA TRP A 76 0.37 6.81 3.66
C TRP A 76 0.76 6.41 5.09
N ILE A 77 1.47 7.29 5.79
CA ILE A 77 1.69 7.19 7.24
C ILE A 77 1.08 8.41 7.91
N PHE A 78 0.31 8.16 8.96
CA PHE A 78 -0.31 9.21 9.77
C PHE A 78 0.25 9.18 11.18
N THR A 79 0.36 10.35 11.80
CA THR A 79 0.52 10.42 13.26
C THR A 79 -0.74 9.94 13.96
N ARG A 80 -0.66 9.70 15.27
CA ARG A 80 -1.84 9.41 16.11
C ARG A 80 -2.90 10.53 16.12
N SER A 81 -2.52 11.76 15.75
CA SER A 81 -3.45 12.88 15.62
C SER A 81 -4.07 12.99 14.22
N GLY A 82 -3.81 12.01 13.33
CA GLY A 82 -4.33 12.00 11.96
C GLY A 82 -3.56 12.88 10.97
N MET A 83 -2.40 13.41 11.35
CA MET A 83 -1.60 14.24 10.44
C MET A 83 -0.82 13.34 9.47
N PRO A 84 -0.94 13.52 8.14
CA PRO A 84 -0.13 12.77 7.18
C PRO A 84 1.33 13.22 7.29
N VAL A 85 2.24 12.26 7.38
CA VAL A 85 3.70 12.49 7.52
C VAL A 85 4.53 11.80 6.46
N TYR A 86 3.92 10.88 5.71
CA TYR A 86 4.52 10.22 4.56
C TYR A 86 3.43 9.89 3.55
N LYS A 87 3.75 10.07 2.27
CA LYS A 87 2.96 9.62 1.12
C LYS A 87 3.93 9.04 0.11
N SER A 88 3.58 7.89 -0.46
CA SER A 88 4.23 7.36 -1.65
C SER A 88 3.18 6.84 -2.61
N ASP A 89 3.38 7.09 -3.90
CA ASP A 89 2.53 6.65 -5.00
C ASP A 89 2.63 5.14 -5.26
N TRP A 90 3.66 4.48 -4.74
CA TRP A 90 3.85 3.04 -4.87
C TRP A 90 4.44 2.43 -3.59
N THR A 91 4.29 1.12 -3.39
CA THR A 91 4.89 0.44 -2.25
C THR A 91 6.36 0.15 -2.50
N ASP A 92 7.22 0.76 -1.70
CA ASP A 92 8.59 0.29 -1.46
C ASP A 92 8.80 0.07 0.05
N ALA A 93 9.14 -1.18 0.41
CA ALA A 93 9.26 -1.58 1.80
C ALA A 93 10.36 -0.81 2.54
N ARG A 94 11.49 -0.52 1.88
CA ARG A 94 12.63 0.19 2.48
C ARG A 94 12.30 1.66 2.72
N SER A 95 11.66 2.33 1.75
CA SER A 95 11.23 3.72 1.89
C SER A 95 10.24 3.88 3.05
N ILE A 96 9.28 2.96 3.19
CA ILE A 96 8.32 2.95 4.29
C ILE A 96 9.01 2.71 5.63
N GLN A 97 9.91 1.71 5.71
CA GLN A 97 10.68 1.44 6.93
C GLN A 97 11.50 2.66 7.38
N ASN A 98 12.26 3.27 6.47
CA ASN A 98 13.05 4.47 6.76
C ASN A 98 12.17 5.61 7.30
N ALA A 99 10.97 5.81 6.74
CA ALA A 99 10.03 6.81 7.21
C ALA A 99 9.53 6.51 8.63
N VAL A 100 9.15 5.26 8.91
CA VAL A 100 8.72 4.81 10.24
C VAL A 100 9.82 5.04 11.27
N GLU A 101 11.03 4.57 11.00
CA GLU A 101 12.21 4.73 11.86
C GLU A 101 12.51 6.21 12.13
N TYR A 102 12.48 7.05 11.09
CA TYR A 102 12.68 8.49 11.24
C TYR A 102 11.65 9.12 12.20
N PHE A 103 10.35 8.86 12.00
CA PHE A 103 9.32 9.48 12.83
C PHE A 103 9.28 8.93 14.26
N LEU A 104 9.62 7.65 14.47
CA LEU A 104 9.85 7.10 15.81
C LEU A 104 11.06 7.78 16.48
N GLY A 105 12.15 8.00 15.74
CA GLY A 105 13.33 8.72 16.22
C GLY A 105 13.04 10.18 16.58
N VAL A 106 12.23 10.89 15.79
CA VAL A 106 11.78 12.28 16.07
C VAL A 106 11.08 12.36 17.43
N LYS A 107 10.26 11.36 17.79
CA LYS A 107 9.58 11.32 19.09
C LYS A 107 10.59 11.23 20.25
N THR A 108 11.62 10.42 20.10
CA THR A 108 12.71 10.30 21.10
C THR A 108 13.51 11.59 21.22
N ARG A 109 13.89 12.19 20.08
CA ARG A 109 14.64 13.47 20.03
C ARG A 109 13.89 14.63 20.68
N ARG A 110 12.58 14.74 20.45
CA ARG A 110 11.75 15.75 21.14
C ARG A 110 11.71 15.52 22.65
N ARG A 111 11.63 14.27 23.10
CA ARG A 111 11.64 13.90 24.53
C ARG A 111 12.97 14.21 25.21
N SER A 112 14.09 14.15 24.48
CA SER A 112 15.40 14.57 24.98
C SER A 112 15.64 16.08 24.95
N GLY A 113 14.62 16.88 24.62
CA GLY A 113 14.69 18.35 24.64
C GLY A 113 15.21 18.99 23.36
N GLU A 114 15.38 18.22 22.27
CA GLU A 114 15.82 18.78 20.99
C GLU A 114 14.72 19.65 20.36
N ARG A 115 15.11 20.85 19.89
CA ARG A 115 14.20 21.81 19.26
C ARG A 115 14.05 21.51 17.77
N LEU A 116 13.02 20.74 17.41
CA LEU A 116 12.74 20.35 16.03
C LEU A 116 11.58 21.14 15.42
N ALA A 117 11.81 21.76 14.27
CA ALA A 117 10.77 22.37 13.43
C ALA A 117 10.45 21.47 12.22
N PRO A 118 9.17 21.30 11.84
CA PRO A 118 8.81 20.53 10.65
C PRO A 118 9.12 21.30 9.35
N PHE A 119 9.37 20.56 8.27
CA PHE A 119 9.46 21.07 6.91
C PHE A 119 8.92 20.01 5.94
N HIS A 120 8.60 20.41 4.70
CA HIS A 120 8.09 19.51 3.67
C HIS A 120 9.20 19.11 2.69
N VAL A 121 9.12 17.88 2.19
CA VAL A 121 10.06 17.34 1.19
C VAL A 121 9.25 16.64 0.10
N GLU A 122 9.59 16.95 -1.14
CA GLU A 122 9.25 16.14 -2.31
C GLU A 122 10.54 15.49 -2.82
N ARG A 123 10.51 14.17 -3.07
CA ARG A 123 11.70 13.40 -3.45
C ARG A 123 11.32 12.30 -4.42
N LEU A 124 12.17 12.10 -5.43
CA LEU A 124 12.14 10.93 -6.30
C LEU A 124 12.93 9.79 -5.65
N ASP A 125 12.29 8.63 -5.49
CA ASP A 125 12.91 7.39 -5.03
C ASP A 125 12.96 6.35 -6.16
N PHE A 126 13.87 5.39 -6.02
CA PHE A 126 14.02 4.27 -6.95
C PHE A 126 13.80 2.95 -6.22
N ARG A 127 13.18 2.01 -6.91
CA ARG A 127 12.94 0.64 -6.43
C ARG A 127 13.46 -0.37 -7.44
N ASN A 128 13.80 -1.55 -6.94
CA ASN A 128 14.06 -2.69 -7.81
C ASN A 128 12.77 -3.12 -8.49
N GLN A 129 12.86 -3.51 -9.76
CA GLN A 129 11.76 -4.10 -10.49
C GLN A 129 11.97 -5.61 -10.54
N ASP A 130 10.99 -6.34 -10.04
CA ASP A 130 10.92 -7.79 -10.17
C ASP A 130 9.90 -8.10 -11.26
N HIS A 131 10.39 -8.26 -12.48
CA HIS A 131 9.55 -8.48 -13.65
C HIS A 131 8.81 -9.83 -13.56
N ASP A 132 9.48 -10.86 -13.06
CA ASP A 132 8.90 -12.19 -12.96
C ASP A 132 7.75 -12.20 -11.94
N ALA A 133 7.96 -11.61 -10.76
CA ALA A 133 6.90 -11.48 -9.76
C ALA A 133 5.74 -10.61 -10.24
N PHE A 134 6.04 -9.54 -11.01
CA PHE A 134 5.02 -8.68 -11.60
C PHE A 134 4.15 -9.45 -12.60
N TYR A 135 4.75 -10.17 -13.55
CA TYR A 135 4.00 -10.95 -14.55
C TYR A 135 3.26 -12.14 -13.93
N ALA A 136 3.85 -12.82 -12.94
CA ALA A 136 3.14 -13.86 -12.19
C ALA A 136 1.88 -13.31 -11.49
N GLY A 137 1.94 -12.06 -11.01
CA GLY A 137 0.77 -11.36 -10.48
C GLY A 137 -0.31 -11.10 -11.52
N LEU A 138 0.06 -10.69 -12.73
CA LEU A 138 -0.87 -10.49 -13.85
C LEU A 138 -1.51 -11.79 -14.33
N GLU A 139 -0.71 -12.86 -14.45
CA GLU A 139 -1.18 -14.18 -14.88
C GLU A 139 -2.24 -14.74 -13.93
N ARG A 140 -2.10 -14.49 -12.62
CA ARG A 140 -3.12 -14.83 -11.62
C ARG A 140 -4.45 -14.12 -11.89
N ASN A 141 -4.42 -12.88 -12.38
CA ASN A 141 -5.64 -12.14 -12.74
C ASN A 141 -6.28 -12.68 -14.03
N GLY A 142 -5.46 -13.20 -14.94
CA GLY A 142 -5.88 -13.90 -16.15
C GLY A 142 -5.17 -13.40 -17.40
N PRO A 143 -5.29 -14.11 -18.53
CA PRO A 143 -4.61 -13.75 -19.79
C PRO A 143 -4.89 -12.33 -20.26
N LYS A 144 -6.07 -11.75 -19.97
CA LYS A 144 -6.38 -10.36 -20.30
C LYS A 144 -5.42 -9.38 -19.64
N ALA A 145 -5.16 -9.52 -18.35
CA ALA A 145 -4.30 -8.61 -17.60
C ALA A 145 -2.87 -8.57 -18.16
N VAL A 146 -2.36 -9.73 -18.61
CA VAL A 146 -1.03 -9.83 -19.25
C VAL A 146 -1.01 -9.13 -20.61
N ARG A 147 -2.05 -9.34 -21.44
CA ARG A 147 -2.15 -8.71 -22.77
C ARG A 147 -2.20 -7.18 -22.67
N GLU A 148 -3.06 -6.64 -21.82
CA GLU A 148 -3.23 -5.18 -21.68
C GLU A 148 -1.94 -4.48 -21.24
N ILE A 149 -1.17 -5.08 -20.33
CA ILE A 149 0.14 -4.56 -19.93
C ILE A 149 1.14 -4.59 -21.08
N ARG A 150 1.19 -5.68 -21.85
CA ARG A 150 2.08 -5.78 -23.01
C ARG A 150 1.73 -4.76 -24.10
N GLU A 151 0.45 -4.48 -24.31
CA GLU A 151 -0.01 -3.48 -25.29
C GLU A 151 0.26 -2.04 -24.83
N SER A 152 0.26 -1.79 -23.52
CA SER A 152 0.45 -0.44 -22.95
C SER A 152 1.92 -0.01 -22.86
N PHE A 153 2.85 -0.97 -22.78
CA PHE A 153 4.28 -0.72 -22.51
C PHE A 153 5.23 -1.45 -23.46
N GLY A 154 4.69 -2.17 -24.45
CA GLY A 154 5.46 -2.88 -25.49
C GLY A 154 5.68 -2.07 -26.75
#